data_AF-A0A3B8VD96-F1
#
_entry.id   AF-A0A3B8VD96-F1
#
_cell.length_a   1.000
_cell.length_b   1.000
_cell.length_c   1.000
_cell.angle_alpha   90.00
_cell.angle_beta   90.00
_cell.angle_gamma   90.00
#
_symmetry.space_group_name_H-M   'P 1'
#
loop_
_entity.id
_entity.type
_entity.pdbx_description
1 polymer ?
#
loop_
_entity_poly.entity_id
_entity_poly.type
_entity_poly.pdbx_seq_one_letter_code
_entity_poly.pdbx_strand_id
1 'polypeptide(L)'
;MLDLATLVSMYRGRGEPVKAPSGDYFACSLSFKLVREAKCWFGLYYTQSAWDQLVTRGSQGYPLTEAEMNALGLAAHLDEHPNSREFIERNIGVMPQMGYMIVNDLKTFGFIAEDDQHLLYLTEHGEDALQGIARRIYDKKYIPEMLYVNQQRYINPGSKEIHKSPNASQIDLF
;
A
#
# COMPACT_ATOMS: atom_id res chain seq x y z
N MET A 1 2.73 12.30 -19.33
CA MET A 1 2.68 12.57 -17.88
C MET A 1 1.21 12.57 -17.50
N LEU A 2 0.78 11.71 -16.59
CA LEU A 2 -0.61 11.70 -16.09
C LEU A 2 -0.82 12.95 -15.23
N ASP A 3 -1.92 13.67 -15.43
CA ASP A 3 -2.27 14.79 -14.55
C ASP A 3 -2.76 14.28 -13.18
N LEU A 4 -2.71 15.17 -12.18
CA LEU A 4 -3.11 14.85 -10.81
C LEU A 4 -4.57 14.41 -10.73
N ALA A 5 -5.47 15.03 -11.49
CA ALA A 5 -6.90 14.72 -11.45
C ALA A 5 -7.16 13.28 -11.91
N THR A 6 -6.44 12.82 -12.93
CA THR A 6 -6.51 11.46 -13.45
C THR A 6 -5.96 10.46 -12.43
N LEU A 7 -4.82 10.75 -11.79
CA LEU A 7 -4.26 9.89 -10.75
C LEU A 7 -5.19 9.74 -9.54
N VAL A 8 -5.77 10.86 -9.07
CA VAL A 8 -6.75 10.92 -7.99
C VAL A 8 -7.97 10.08 -8.35
N SER A 9 -8.49 10.24 -9.57
CA SER A 9 -9.65 9.50 -10.08
C SER A 9 -9.36 7.99 -10.11
N MET A 10 -8.19 7.58 -10.64
CA MET A 10 -7.79 6.17 -10.71
C MET A 10 -7.57 5.53 -9.33
N TYR A 11 -7.11 6.29 -8.34
CA TYR A 11 -6.97 5.83 -6.96
C TYR A 11 -8.32 5.65 -6.27
N ARG A 12 -9.23 6.62 -6.45
CA ARG A 12 -10.56 6.61 -5.82
C ARG A 12 -11.51 5.61 -6.46
N GLY A 13 -11.43 5.44 -7.79
CA GLY A 13 -12.21 4.45 -8.55
C GLY A 13 -11.71 3.01 -8.40
N ARG A 14 -10.89 2.72 -7.38
CA ARG A 14 -10.37 1.37 -7.11
C ARG A 14 -11.52 0.39 -6.90
N GLY A 15 -11.46 -0.76 -7.56
CA GLY A 15 -12.46 -1.81 -7.42
C GLY A 15 -13.81 -1.48 -8.05
N GLU A 16 -13.90 -0.41 -8.86
CA GLU A 16 -15.08 -0.15 -9.66
C GLU A 16 -15.22 -1.22 -10.75
N PRO A 17 -16.43 -1.78 -10.94
CA PRO A 17 -16.68 -2.74 -12.00
C PRO A 17 -16.70 -2.03 -13.36
N VAL A 18 -15.97 -2.58 -14.32
CA VAL A 18 -15.91 -2.10 -15.70
C VAL A 18 -16.20 -3.23 -16.68
N LYS A 19 -16.84 -2.90 -17.81
CA LYS A 19 -17.14 -3.84 -18.89
C LYS A 19 -16.30 -3.52 -20.13
N ALA A 20 -15.74 -4.55 -20.74
CA ALA A 20 -14.99 -4.40 -21.97
C ALA A 20 -15.94 -4.04 -23.13
N PRO A 21 -15.50 -3.22 -24.10
CA PRO A 21 -16.26 -2.99 -25.31
C PRO A 21 -16.61 -4.29 -26.05
N SER A 22 -17.66 -4.24 -26.86
CA SER A 22 -18.06 -5.36 -27.72
C SER A 22 -16.90 -5.75 -28.64
N GLY A 23 -16.53 -7.03 -28.63
CA GLY A 23 -15.36 -7.55 -29.38
C GLY A 23 -14.07 -7.62 -28.57
N ASP A 24 -13.93 -6.85 -27.50
CA ASP A 24 -12.70 -6.74 -26.72
C ASP A 24 -12.72 -7.52 -25.40
N TYR A 25 -11.55 -7.68 -24.79
CA TYR A 25 -11.38 -8.30 -23.48
C TYR A 25 -10.37 -7.52 -22.65
N PHE A 26 -10.57 -7.51 -21.33
CA PHE A 26 -9.53 -7.12 -20.38
C PHE A 26 -8.67 -8.32 -20.03
N ALA A 27 -7.36 -8.12 -19.88
CA ALA A 27 -6.47 -9.11 -19.31
C ALA A 27 -6.34 -8.87 -17.80
N CYS A 28 -6.66 -9.88 -16.99
CA CYS A 28 -6.48 -9.78 -15.55
C CYS A 28 -4.99 -9.73 -15.18
N SER A 29 -4.58 -8.71 -14.43
CA SER A 29 -3.17 -8.46 -14.10
C SER A 29 -2.55 -9.48 -13.14
N LEU A 30 -3.36 -10.24 -12.41
CA LEU A 30 -2.88 -11.27 -11.49
C LEU A 30 -3.05 -12.69 -12.06
N SER A 31 -4.24 -13.00 -12.61
CA SER A 31 -4.55 -14.35 -13.10
C SER A 31 -4.21 -14.56 -14.57
N PHE A 32 -3.88 -13.50 -15.31
CA PHE A 32 -3.64 -13.48 -16.76
C PHE A 32 -4.80 -14.02 -17.61
N LYS A 33 -6.00 -14.10 -17.04
CA LYS A 33 -7.23 -14.51 -17.75
C LYS A 33 -7.86 -13.34 -18.51
N LEU A 34 -8.41 -13.63 -19.68
CA LEU A 34 -9.23 -12.69 -20.43
C LEU A 34 -10.65 -12.67 -19.89
N VAL A 35 -11.19 -11.47 -19.64
CA VAL A 35 -12.53 -11.28 -19.08
C VAL A 35 -13.30 -10.14 -19.76
N ARG A 36 -14.63 -10.27 -19.78
CA ARG A 36 -15.54 -9.23 -20.27
C ARG A 36 -15.91 -8.20 -19.22
N GLU A 37 -15.85 -8.58 -17.94
CA GLU A 37 -16.11 -7.69 -16.80
C GLU A 37 -14.97 -7.84 -15.79
N ALA A 38 -14.49 -6.72 -15.26
CA ALA A 38 -13.36 -6.69 -14.34
C ALA A 38 -13.52 -5.58 -13.29
N LYS A 39 -12.70 -5.64 -12.25
CA LYS A 39 -12.47 -4.57 -11.28
C LYS A 39 -11.26 -3.76 -11.76
N CYS A 40 -11.41 -2.45 -11.89
CA CYS A 40 -10.31 -1.57 -12.31
C CYS A 40 -9.58 -0.99 -11.10
N TRP A 41 -8.25 -0.92 -11.16
CA TRP A 41 -7.45 -0.12 -10.22
C TRP A 41 -6.14 0.30 -10.87
N PHE A 42 -5.88 1.61 -10.92
CA PHE A 42 -4.72 2.19 -11.61
C PHE A 42 -4.53 1.71 -13.06
N GLY A 43 -5.64 1.51 -13.79
CA GLY A 43 -5.61 1.06 -15.18
C GLY A 43 -5.28 -0.43 -15.36
N LEU A 44 -5.10 -1.15 -14.25
CA LEU A 44 -5.00 -2.60 -14.20
C LEU A 44 -6.39 -3.20 -13.97
N TYR A 45 -6.59 -4.41 -14.48
CA TYR A 45 -7.87 -5.10 -14.44
C TYR A 45 -7.76 -6.38 -13.62
N TYR A 46 -8.77 -6.66 -12.80
CA TYR A 46 -8.79 -7.81 -11.92
C TYR A 46 -10.10 -8.57 -12.06
N THR A 47 -10.04 -9.90 -12.09
CA THR A 47 -11.24 -10.71 -11.82
C THR A 47 -11.66 -10.48 -10.37
N GLN A 48 -12.92 -10.73 -10.02
CA GLN A 48 -13.36 -10.63 -8.62
C GLN A 48 -12.47 -11.49 -7.70
N SER A 49 -12.18 -12.73 -8.08
CA SER A 49 -11.30 -13.62 -7.32
C SER A 49 -9.86 -13.13 -7.18
N ALA A 50 -9.33 -12.38 -8.16
CA ALA A 50 -8.01 -11.76 -8.07
C ALA A 50 -8.05 -10.52 -7.18
N TRP A 51 -9.13 -9.74 -7.26
CA TRP A 51 -9.36 -8.59 -6.40
C TRP A 51 -9.45 -9.02 -4.92
N ASP A 52 -10.18 -10.08 -4.64
CA ASP A 52 -10.34 -10.62 -3.28
C ASP A 52 -9.00 -11.06 -2.67
N GLN A 53 -8.04 -11.51 -3.50
CA GLN A 53 -6.67 -11.82 -3.06
C GLN A 53 -5.85 -10.58 -2.70
N LEU A 54 -6.19 -9.42 -3.27
CA LEU A 54 -5.56 -8.15 -2.93
C LEU A 54 -6.11 -7.56 -1.63
N VAL A 55 -7.33 -7.92 -1.24
CA VAL A 55 -7.92 -7.46 0.01
C VAL A 55 -7.12 -7.99 1.19
N THR A 56 -6.66 -7.06 2.01
CA THR A 56 -5.87 -7.39 3.18
C THR A 56 -6.76 -7.84 4.33
N ARG A 57 -6.33 -8.84 5.10
CA ARG A 57 -7.05 -9.21 6.32
C ARG A 57 -6.96 -8.07 7.34
N GLY A 58 -8.09 -7.70 7.95
CA GLY A 58 -8.14 -6.60 8.92
C GLY A 58 -8.35 -5.22 8.28
N SER A 59 -8.31 -5.10 6.95
CA SER A 59 -8.47 -3.80 6.26
C SER A 59 -9.91 -3.47 5.83
N GLN A 60 -10.92 -4.14 6.37
CA GLN A 60 -12.35 -3.86 6.08
C GLN A 60 -12.70 -3.85 4.57
N GLY A 61 -12.06 -4.74 3.78
CA GLY A 61 -12.28 -4.79 2.34
C GLY A 61 -11.46 -3.78 1.54
N TYR A 62 -10.62 -2.96 2.20
CA TYR A 62 -9.72 -2.02 1.55
C TYR A 62 -8.46 -2.73 1.05
N PRO A 63 -8.13 -2.70 -0.24
CA PRO A 63 -6.87 -3.26 -0.73
C PRO A 63 -5.70 -2.32 -0.39
N LEU A 64 -4.91 -2.67 0.62
CA LEU A 64 -3.73 -1.88 1.00
C LEU A 64 -2.60 -2.10 -0.02
N THR A 65 -1.83 -1.06 -0.33
CA THR A 65 -0.60 -1.16 -1.13
C THR A 65 0.63 -1.07 -0.23
N GLU A 66 1.81 -1.18 -0.84
CA GLU A 66 3.08 -0.90 -0.19
C GLU A 66 3.19 0.53 0.36
N ALA A 67 2.53 1.52 -0.26
CA ALA A 67 2.51 2.90 0.24
C ALA A 67 1.70 3.02 1.55
N GLU A 68 0.54 2.35 1.63
CA GLU A 68 -0.20 2.25 2.90
C GLU A 68 0.60 1.48 3.95
N MET A 69 1.31 0.41 3.58
CA MET A 69 2.20 -0.30 4.51
C MET A 69 3.28 0.62 5.08
N ASN A 70 3.90 1.46 4.25
CA ASN A 70 4.88 2.44 4.71
C ASN A 70 4.25 3.44 5.69
N ALA A 71 3.04 3.93 5.39
CA ALA A 71 2.36 4.91 6.24
C ALA A 71 2.00 4.32 7.61
N LEU A 72 1.48 3.08 7.63
CA LEU A 72 1.17 2.36 8.86
C LEU A 72 2.44 2.03 9.67
N GLY A 73 3.51 1.58 9.00
CA GLY A 73 4.79 1.32 9.66
C GLY A 73 5.42 2.58 10.27
N LEU A 74 5.39 3.70 9.54
CA LEU A 74 5.87 4.98 10.06
C LEU A 74 5.00 5.53 11.21
N ALA A 75 3.71 5.17 11.27
CA ALA A 75 2.87 5.52 12.42
C ALA A 75 3.07 4.57 13.61
N ALA A 76 3.70 3.41 13.41
CA ALA A 76 3.94 2.40 14.44
C ALA A 76 5.22 2.65 15.25
N HIS A 77 6.29 3.15 14.62
CA HIS A 77 7.63 3.23 15.21
C HIS A 77 8.03 4.64 15.64
N LEU A 78 7.34 5.16 16.67
CA LEU A 78 7.50 6.54 17.16
C LEU A 78 8.91 6.89 17.63
N ASP A 79 9.68 5.91 18.09
CA ASP A 79 11.02 6.12 18.65
C ASP A 79 12.12 6.22 17.59
N GLU A 80 11.85 5.80 16.34
CA GLU A 80 12.87 5.70 15.28
C GLU A 80 12.82 6.88 14.31
N HIS A 81 11.66 7.52 14.15
CA HIS A 81 11.45 8.62 13.21
C HIS A 81 10.31 9.56 13.64
N PRO A 82 10.27 10.80 13.12
CA PRO A 82 9.16 11.70 13.39
C PRO A 82 7.83 11.11 12.91
N ASN A 83 6.82 11.09 13.77
CA ASN A 83 5.46 10.68 13.43
C ASN A 83 4.56 11.85 13.04
N SER A 84 5.16 13.01 12.74
CA SER A 84 4.38 14.15 12.26
C SER A 84 3.73 13.79 10.92
N ARG A 85 2.50 14.28 10.75
CA ARG A 85 1.75 14.08 9.51
C ARG A 85 2.55 14.45 8.26
N GLU A 86 3.20 15.60 8.27
CA GLU A 86 4.03 16.09 7.16
C GLU A 86 5.19 15.13 6.83
N PHE A 87 5.83 14.55 7.85
CA PHE A 87 6.90 13.58 7.64
C PHE A 87 6.37 12.31 6.98
N ILE A 88 5.29 11.75 7.49
CA ILE A 88 4.71 10.51 6.95
C ILE A 88 4.26 10.72 5.51
N GLU A 89 3.51 11.78 5.21
CA GLU A 89 3.03 12.07 3.84
C GLU A 89 4.17 12.13 2.80
N ARG A 90 5.37 12.57 3.20
CA ARG A 90 6.54 12.68 2.32
C ARG A 90 7.39 11.41 2.21
N ASN A 91 7.30 10.49 3.17
CA ASN A 91 8.21 9.35 3.28
C ASN A 91 7.55 7.99 2.99
N ILE A 92 6.32 7.98 2.45
CA ILE A 92 5.60 6.74 2.13
C ILE A 92 5.87 6.19 0.73
N GLY A 93 6.71 6.86 -0.07
CA GLY A 93 7.15 6.37 -1.39
C GLY A 93 6.24 6.74 -2.56
N VAL A 94 5.37 7.75 -2.40
CA VAL A 94 4.54 8.30 -3.49
C VAL A 94 4.73 9.81 -3.61
N MET A 95 4.20 10.39 -4.69
CA MET A 95 4.16 11.85 -4.85
C MET A 95 3.36 12.53 -3.72
N PRO A 96 3.73 13.75 -3.28
CA PRO A 96 3.16 14.39 -2.09
C PRO A 96 1.62 14.49 -2.07
N GLN A 97 1.01 14.75 -3.22
CA GLN A 97 -0.45 14.87 -3.32
C GLN A 97 -1.16 13.53 -3.06
N MET A 98 -0.54 12.42 -3.49
CA MET A 98 -1.02 11.07 -3.18
C MET A 98 -0.76 10.72 -1.71
N GLY A 99 0.37 11.18 -1.15
CA GLY A 99 0.69 11.03 0.27
C GLY A 99 -0.40 11.58 1.18
N TYR A 100 -0.79 12.83 0.94
CA TYR A 100 -1.89 13.48 1.65
C TYR A 100 -3.21 12.70 1.55
N MET A 101 -3.55 12.19 0.35
CA MET A 101 -4.76 11.41 0.16
C MET A 101 -4.73 10.08 0.90
N ILE A 102 -3.63 9.35 0.81
CA ILE A 102 -3.45 8.05 1.46
C ILE A 102 -3.58 8.22 2.97
N VAL A 103 -2.88 9.19 3.56
CA VAL A 103 -2.94 9.45 5.01
C VAL A 103 -4.37 9.82 5.44
N ASN A 104 -5.09 10.63 4.66
CA ASN A 104 -6.49 10.93 4.95
C ASN A 104 -7.41 9.71 4.86
N ASP A 105 -7.24 8.86 3.85
CA ASP A 105 -8.02 7.63 3.70
C ASP A 105 -7.76 6.70 4.89
N LEU A 106 -6.49 6.48 5.26
CA LEU A 106 -6.11 5.65 6.42
C LEU A 106 -6.71 6.17 7.73
N LYS A 107 -6.76 7.50 7.92
CA LYS A 107 -7.42 8.12 9.07
C LYS A 107 -8.94 7.91 9.01
N THR A 108 -9.55 8.09 7.86
CA THR A 108 -11.01 7.92 7.64
C THR A 108 -11.44 6.48 7.90
N PHE A 109 -10.62 5.50 7.50
CA PHE A 109 -10.85 4.08 7.79
C PHE A 109 -10.52 3.68 9.23
N GLY A 110 -9.98 4.61 10.03
CA GLY A 110 -9.66 4.37 11.43
C GLY A 110 -8.41 3.50 11.65
N PHE A 111 -7.53 3.39 10.66
CA PHE A 111 -6.24 2.68 10.82
C PHE A 111 -5.20 3.53 11.54
N ILE A 112 -5.28 4.86 11.38
CA ILE A 112 -4.44 5.81 12.09
C ILE A 112 -5.30 6.87 12.78
N ALA A 113 -4.84 7.32 13.94
CA ALA A 113 -5.38 8.47 14.66
C ALA A 113 -4.41 9.65 14.55
N GLU A 114 -4.94 10.86 14.65
CA GLU A 114 -4.16 12.10 14.70
C GLU A 114 -4.52 12.84 15.98
N ASP A 115 -3.52 13.28 16.74
CA ASP A 115 -3.73 14.07 17.95
C ASP A 115 -3.79 15.58 17.67
N ASP A 116 -3.92 16.36 18.73
CA ASP A 116 -3.98 17.82 18.67
C ASP A 116 -2.66 18.46 18.20
N GLN A 117 -1.56 17.71 18.17
CA GLN A 117 -0.23 18.13 17.72
C GLN A 117 0.09 17.70 16.28
N HIS A 118 -0.90 17.18 15.55
CA HIS A 118 -0.73 16.62 14.20
C HIS A 118 0.25 15.44 14.14
N LEU A 119 0.38 14.72 15.25
CA LEU A 119 1.14 13.49 15.34
C LEU A 119 0.22 12.31 15.02
N LEU A 120 0.71 11.38 14.20
CA LEU A 120 -0.04 10.21 13.78
C LEU A 120 0.33 8.99 14.61
N TYR A 121 -0.68 8.19 14.92
CA TYR A 121 -0.56 6.99 15.75
C TYR A 121 -1.33 5.84 15.12
N LEU A 122 -0.77 4.64 15.19
CA LEU A 122 -1.47 3.44 14.76
C LEU A 122 -2.59 3.07 15.74
N THR A 123 -3.77 2.73 15.23
CA THR A 123 -4.86 2.17 16.03
C THR A 123 -4.73 0.65 16.12
N GLU A 124 -5.51 -0.01 16.98
CA GLU A 124 -5.60 -1.48 17.00
C GLU A 124 -5.99 -2.06 15.63
N HIS A 125 -6.90 -1.39 14.92
CA HIS A 125 -7.31 -1.79 13.58
C HIS A 125 -6.19 -1.55 12.55
N GLY A 126 -5.41 -0.50 12.74
CA GLY A 126 -4.21 -0.22 11.95
C GLY A 126 -3.13 -1.27 12.13
N GLU A 127 -2.95 -1.79 13.36
CA GLU A 127 -2.02 -2.88 13.65
C GLU A 127 -2.44 -4.16 12.92
N ASP A 128 -3.71 -4.56 13.01
CA ASP A 128 -4.23 -5.72 12.28
C ASP A 128 -4.05 -5.56 10.76
N ALA A 129 -4.32 -4.37 10.23
CA ALA A 129 -4.12 -4.02 8.83
C ALA A 129 -2.65 -4.11 8.42
N LEU A 130 -1.73 -3.58 9.24
CA LEU A 130 -0.28 -3.62 9.03
C LEU A 130 0.24 -5.07 9.02
N GLN A 131 -0.21 -5.89 9.97
CA GLN A 131 0.10 -7.31 10.01
C GLN A 131 -0.44 -8.06 8.79
N GLY A 132 -1.65 -7.70 8.34
CA GLY A 132 -2.26 -8.28 7.16
C GLY A 132 -1.48 -7.96 5.88
N ILE A 133 -1.09 -6.70 5.68
CA ILE A 133 -0.42 -6.26 4.44
C ILE A 133 0.99 -6.82 4.37
N ALA A 134 1.69 -6.89 5.51
CA ALA A 134 2.99 -7.56 5.61
C ALA A 134 2.90 -9.04 5.24
N ARG A 135 1.88 -9.77 5.73
CA ARG A 135 1.67 -11.17 5.34
C ARG A 135 1.38 -11.32 3.85
N ARG A 136 0.62 -10.39 3.26
CA ARG A 136 0.33 -10.46 1.82
C ARG A 136 1.57 -10.24 0.96
N ILE A 137 2.46 -9.32 1.35
CA ILE A 137 3.65 -8.94 0.56
C ILE A 137 4.84 -9.88 0.82
N TYR A 138 5.04 -10.28 2.08
CA TYR A 138 6.24 -10.99 2.55
C TYR A 138 5.97 -12.39 3.12
N ASP A 139 4.71 -12.84 3.16
CA ASP A 139 4.29 -14.10 3.79
C ASP A 139 4.68 -14.20 5.29
N LYS A 140 4.91 -13.05 5.93
CA LYS A 140 5.39 -12.94 7.33
C LYS A 140 4.65 -11.84 8.07
N LYS A 141 4.60 -11.94 9.40
CA LYS A 141 4.13 -10.85 10.27
C LYS A 141 5.04 -9.64 10.10
N TYR A 142 4.48 -8.46 10.31
CA TYR A 142 5.24 -7.22 10.22
C TYR A 142 6.34 -7.17 11.28
N ILE A 143 7.52 -6.74 10.85
CA ILE A 143 8.65 -6.35 11.70
C ILE A 143 9.18 -4.99 11.19
N PRO A 144 9.75 -4.14 12.05
CA PRO A 144 10.21 -2.80 11.66
C PRO A 144 11.15 -2.82 10.44
N GLU A 145 12.00 -3.84 10.32
CA GLU A 145 12.97 -4.00 9.24
C GLU A 145 12.32 -4.02 7.84
N MET A 146 11.07 -4.50 7.74
CA MET A 146 10.33 -4.50 6.49
C MET A 146 10.05 -3.10 5.96
N LEU A 147 9.89 -2.09 6.84
CA LEU A 147 9.69 -0.70 6.43
C LEU A 147 10.90 -0.18 5.65
N TYR A 148 12.10 -0.41 6.18
CA TYR A 148 13.34 -0.01 5.52
C TYR A 148 13.53 -0.72 4.17
N VAL A 149 13.26 -2.02 4.12
CA VAL A 149 13.32 -2.79 2.86
C VAL A 149 12.35 -2.23 1.84
N ASN A 150 11.12 -1.91 2.26
CA ASN A 150 10.11 -1.39 1.36
C ASN A 150 10.48 0.02 0.86
N GLN A 151 10.90 0.93 1.74
CA GLN A 151 11.34 2.29 1.37
C GLN A 151 12.55 2.28 0.41
N GLN A 152 13.50 1.36 0.58
CA GLN A 152 14.66 1.25 -0.32
C GLN A 152 14.28 0.85 -1.75
N ARG A 153 13.23 0.05 -1.94
CA ARG A 153 12.73 -0.32 -3.29
C ARG A 153 12.24 0.90 -4.08
N TYR A 154 11.75 1.95 -3.40
CA TYR A 154 11.30 3.18 -4.03
C TYR A 154 12.43 4.14 -4.36
N ILE A 155 13.50 4.14 -3.57
CA ILE A 155 14.68 4.98 -3.81
C ILE A 155 15.53 4.40 -4.96
N ASN A 156 15.63 3.07 -5.05
CA ASN A 156 16.41 2.38 -6.08
C ASN A 156 15.53 1.39 -6.89
N PRO A 157 14.70 1.88 -7.82
CA PRO A 157 13.90 1.02 -8.70
C PRO A 157 14.81 0.33 -9.73
N GLY A 158 15.53 -0.72 -9.32
CA GLY A 158 16.44 -1.48 -10.20
C GLY A 158 17.49 -2.34 -9.50
N SER A 159 17.72 -2.16 -8.19
CA SER A 159 18.65 -3.00 -7.45
C SER A 159 18.03 -4.38 -7.18
N LYS A 160 18.28 -5.34 -8.08
CA LYS A 160 18.30 -6.76 -7.71
C LYS A 160 19.56 -7.01 -6.89
N GLU A 161 19.61 -6.57 -5.63
CA GLU A 161 20.72 -6.92 -4.75
C GLU A 161 20.24 -7.65 -3.49
N ILE A 162 20.80 -8.85 -3.38
CA ILE A 162 20.78 -9.78 -2.27
C ILE A 162 21.37 -9.08 -1.05
N HIS A 163 20.65 -9.14 0.05
CA HIS A 163 20.98 -8.53 1.34
C HIS A 163 22.46 -8.66 1.72
N LYS A 164 23.12 -7.51 1.91
CA LYS A 164 24.20 -7.36 2.88
C LYS A 164 24.06 -6.02 3.60
N SER A 165 23.38 -6.03 4.75
CA SER A 165 23.60 -5.01 5.78
C SER A 165 24.76 -5.47 6.68
N PRO A 166 25.76 -4.61 6.98
CA PRO A 166 26.76 -4.90 7.99
C PRO A 166 26.10 -4.75 9.36
N ASN A 167 25.97 -5.85 10.10
CA ASN A 167 25.47 -5.94 11.49
C ASN A 167 23.95 -6.04 11.71
N ALA A 168 23.22 -6.71 10.82
CA ALA A 168 21.95 -7.33 11.20
C ALA A 168 22.15 -8.84 11.18
N SER A 169 22.00 -9.48 12.34
CA SER A 169 21.81 -10.93 12.47
C SER A 169 20.84 -11.37 11.38
N GLN A 170 21.27 -12.31 10.52
CA GLN A 170 20.53 -12.80 9.35
C GLN A 170 19.01 -12.83 9.57
N ILE A 171 18.32 -11.81 9.08
CA ILE A 171 16.88 -11.89 8.81
C ILE A 171 16.79 -12.39 7.37
N ASP A 172 16.72 -13.71 7.21
CA ASP A 172 16.48 -14.33 5.91
C ASP A 172 15.05 -13.96 5.45
N LEU A 173 14.96 -12.91 4.63
CA LEU A 173 13.73 -12.43 3.97
C LEU A 173 13.51 -13.08 2.59
N PHE A 174 14.14 -14.21 2.32
CA PHE A 174 13.92 -15.01 1.12
C PHE A 174 13.78 -16.50 1.45
#